data_AF-A0A6C0KXX6-F1
#
_entry.id   AF-A0A6C0KXX6-F1
#
_cell.length_a   1.000
_cell.length_b   1.000
_cell.length_c   1.000
_cell.angle_alpha   90.00
_cell.angle_beta   90.00
_cell.angle_gamma   90.00
#
_symmetry.space_group_name_H-M   'P 1'
#
loop_
_entity.id
_entity.type
_entity.pdbx_description
1 polymer ?
#
loop_
_entity_poly.entity_id
_entity_poly.type
_entity_poly.pdbx_seq_one_letter_code
_entity_poly.pdbx_strand_id
1 'polypeptide(L)'
;FVYNSIYNRMYRSKESSKPSKVSICPKGQIERVAYTTKKNVHVAAECVKDRGLPGKTPESRKIPFRNLAFAVDDLGKYGYNHIVNKNAVERHQALSLAIQNYGTLPVLRKINVLDILNRNANKNVSGILESDKNWIEKTYYKK
;
A
#
# COMPACT_ATOMS: atom_id res chain seq x y z
N PHE A 1 -3.25 23.36 46.28
CA PHE A 1 -3.55 23.88 44.94
C PHE A 1 -3.79 22.71 44.00
N VAL A 2 -5.05 22.56 43.59
CA VAL A 2 -5.65 21.36 42.99
C VAL A 2 -5.39 21.35 41.49
N TYR A 3 -4.44 20.55 41.04
CA TYR A 3 -4.15 20.35 39.61
C TYR A 3 -4.31 18.85 39.27
N ASN A 4 -5.53 18.32 39.41
CA ASN A 4 -5.81 16.93 39.05
C ASN A 4 -7.26 16.65 38.63
N SER A 5 -7.96 17.62 38.01
CA SER A 5 -9.36 17.42 37.55
C SER A 5 -9.59 17.58 36.04
N ILE A 6 -8.56 17.88 35.24
CA ILE A 6 -8.71 18.03 33.78
C ILE A 6 -8.36 16.72 33.03
N TYR A 7 -7.56 15.84 33.64
CA TYR A 7 -7.08 14.60 32.99
C TYR A 7 -8.13 13.47 32.85
N ASN A 8 -9.33 13.63 33.41
CA ASN A 8 -10.38 12.59 33.41
C ASN A 8 -11.67 12.95 32.66
N ARG A 9 -11.68 14.01 31.83
CA ARG A 9 -12.91 14.50 31.16
C ARG A 9 -13.01 14.25 29.64
N MET A 10 -11.96 13.78 28.98
CA MET A 10 -11.98 13.52 27.51
C MET A 10 -12.14 12.06 27.10
N TYR A 11 -12.04 11.09 28.04
CA TYR A 11 -12.26 9.67 27.75
C TYR A 11 -13.63 9.18 28.26
N ARG A 12 -14.69 9.89 27.87
CA ARG A 12 -16.08 9.50 28.15
C ARG A 12 -16.80 9.16 26.85
N SER A 13 -17.02 7.85 26.66
CA SER A 13 -18.05 7.20 25.84
C SER A 13 -18.24 7.68 24.38
N LYS A 14 -17.57 6.99 23.46
CA LYS A 14 -18.30 6.30 22.37
C LYS A 14 -17.90 4.83 22.48
N GLU A 15 -18.51 4.12 23.43
CA GLU A 15 -19.47 3.08 23.08
C GLU A 15 -19.02 2.31 21.85
N SER A 16 -18.34 1.20 22.15
CA SER A 16 -18.22 0.01 21.33
C SER A 16 -19.26 -0.03 20.22
N SER A 17 -18.82 0.19 18.98
CA SER A 17 -19.58 -0.27 17.83
C SER A 17 -19.77 -1.78 18.02
N LYS A 18 -21.00 -2.15 18.40
CA LYS A 18 -21.52 -3.50 18.51
C LYS A 18 -20.93 -4.37 17.38
N PRO A 19 -20.59 -5.65 17.61
CA PRO A 19 -20.10 -6.52 16.55
C PRO A 19 -21.14 -6.52 15.43
N SER A 20 -20.79 -5.91 14.30
CA SER A 20 -21.67 -5.86 13.14
C SER A 20 -21.89 -7.30 12.69
N LYS A 21 -23.18 -7.64 12.53
CA LYS A 21 -23.71 -8.91 12.02
C LYS A 21 -22.74 -9.58 11.04
N VAL A 22 -22.55 -10.89 11.20
CA VAL A 22 -21.81 -11.76 10.28
C VAL A 22 -22.22 -11.44 8.84
N SER A 23 -21.32 -10.81 8.09
CA SER A 23 -21.57 -10.42 6.70
C SER A 23 -21.79 -11.67 5.85
N ILE A 24 -22.95 -11.78 5.19
CA ILE A 24 -23.32 -12.88 4.28
C ILE A 24 -22.58 -12.69 2.94
N CYS A 25 -21.26 -12.52 2.98
CA CYS A 25 -20.46 -12.49 1.77
C CYS A 25 -20.01 -13.92 1.44
N PRO A 26 -20.07 -14.32 0.16
CA PRO A 26 -19.60 -15.64 -0.24
C PRO A 26 -18.10 -15.78 0.04
N LYS A 27 -17.63 -17.02 0.20
CA LYS A 27 -16.23 -17.32 0.51
C LYS A 27 -15.29 -16.63 -0.49
N GLY A 28 -14.28 -15.91 0.03
CA GLY A 28 -13.34 -15.12 -0.78
C GLY A 28 -13.81 -13.70 -1.07
N GLN A 29 -14.88 -13.24 -0.42
CA GLN A 29 -15.32 -11.85 -0.44
C GLN A 29 -15.45 -11.30 0.99
N ILE A 30 -15.31 -9.97 1.12
CA ILE A 30 -15.54 -9.22 2.36
C ILE A 30 -16.58 -8.14 2.12
N GLU A 31 -17.36 -7.81 3.15
CA GLU A 31 -18.30 -6.69 3.08
C GLU A 31 -17.55 -5.37 3.15
N ARG A 32 -17.68 -4.56 2.10
CA ARG A 32 -17.27 -3.16 2.14
C ARG A 32 -18.39 -2.35 2.76
N VAL A 33 -18.09 -1.67 3.86
CA VAL A 33 -19.02 -0.73 4.50
C VAL A 33 -19.37 0.41 3.55
N ALA A 34 -20.62 0.87 3.59
CA ALA A 34 -21.07 2.03 2.84
C ALA A 34 -20.36 3.32 3.32
N TYR A 35 -20.04 4.22 2.40
CA TYR A 35 -19.46 5.53 2.74
C TYR A 35 -19.77 6.58 1.67
N THR A 36 -19.59 7.85 2.02
CA THR A 36 -19.75 8.98 1.10
C THR A 36 -18.39 9.57 0.78
N THR A 37 -18.10 9.76 -0.50
CA THR A 37 -16.84 10.36 -0.97
C THR A 37 -16.82 11.88 -0.71
N LYS A 38 -15.64 12.50 -0.75
CA LYS A 38 -15.51 13.97 -0.67
C LYS A 38 -16.24 14.73 -1.78
N LYS A 39 -16.57 14.05 -2.89
CA LYS A 39 -17.35 14.59 -4.01
C LYS A 39 -18.87 14.38 -3.84
N ASN A 40 -19.33 14.04 -2.63
CA ASN A 40 -20.72 13.72 -2.29
C ASN A 40 -21.34 12.54 -3.08
N VAL A 41 -20.51 11.67 -3.65
CA VAL A 41 -20.99 10.40 -4.25
C VAL A 41 -21.14 9.36 -3.15
N HIS A 42 -22.34 8.80 -2.99
CA HIS A 42 -22.61 7.70 -2.08
C HIS A 42 -22.18 6.37 -2.68
N VAL A 43 -21.36 5.62 -1.95
CA VAL A 43 -20.93 4.28 -2.33
C VAL A 43 -21.60 3.28 -1.38
N ALA A 44 -22.58 2.53 -1.89
CA ALA A 44 -23.36 1.55 -1.13
C ALA A 44 -22.48 0.44 -0.55
N ALA A 45 -22.99 -0.30 0.44
CA ALA A 45 -22.31 -1.49 0.96
C ALA A 45 -22.40 -2.64 -0.05
N GLU A 46 -21.31 -3.39 -0.24
CA GLU A 46 -21.25 -4.47 -1.23
C GLU A 46 -20.19 -5.51 -0.85
N CYS A 47 -20.41 -6.76 -1.23
CA CYS A 47 -19.39 -7.80 -1.13
C CYS A 47 -18.35 -7.63 -2.25
N VAL A 48 -17.10 -7.40 -1.86
CA VAL A 48 -15.97 -7.24 -2.78
C VAL A 48 -14.98 -8.38 -2.60
N LYS A 49 -14.30 -8.76 -3.69
CA LYS A 49 -13.26 -9.80 -3.65
C LYS A 49 -12.22 -9.49 -2.59
N ASP A 50 -11.99 -10.44 -1.68
CA ASP A 50 -10.91 -10.33 -0.71
C ASP A 50 -9.57 -10.48 -1.44
N ARG A 51 -8.83 -9.38 -1.49
CA ARG A 51 -7.47 -9.33 -2.06
C ARG A 51 -6.41 -9.58 -1.00
N GLY A 52 -6.79 -9.54 0.28
CA GLY A 52 -5.93 -9.89 1.39
C GLY A 52 -5.80 -11.40 1.52
N LEU A 53 -4.75 -11.83 2.23
CA LEU A 53 -4.77 -13.17 2.79
C LEU A 53 -5.69 -13.14 4.03
N PRO A 54 -6.59 -14.13 4.20
CA PRO A 54 -7.50 -14.18 5.34
C PRO A 54 -6.77 -13.96 6.67
N GLY A 55 -7.23 -12.99 7.47
CA GLY A 55 -6.72 -12.72 8.82
C GLY A 55 -5.39 -11.96 8.94
N LYS A 56 -4.80 -11.45 7.85
CA LYS A 56 -3.39 -10.96 7.87
C LYS A 56 -3.16 -9.48 8.19
N THR A 57 -4.18 -8.60 8.20
CA THR A 57 -3.97 -7.19 8.55
C THR A 57 -4.84 -6.79 9.73
N PRO A 58 -4.36 -6.96 10.97
CA PRO A 58 -4.97 -6.30 12.12
C PRO A 58 -4.97 -4.78 11.88
N GLU A 59 -5.98 -4.08 12.39
CA GLU A 59 -6.18 -2.63 12.20
C GLU A 59 -4.89 -1.83 12.51
N SER A 60 -4.13 -2.28 13.52
CA SER A 60 -2.87 -1.70 13.97
C SER A 60 -1.71 -1.75 12.95
N ARG A 61 -1.79 -2.62 11.93
CA ARG A 61 -0.77 -2.76 10.86
C ARG A 61 -1.25 -2.25 9.51
N LYS A 62 -2.43 -1.63 9.42
CA LYS A 62 -2.82 -0.92 8.20
C LYS A 62 -1.88 0.26 8.01
N ILE A 63 -1.01 0.19 7.00
CA ILE A 63 -0.11 1.29 6.66
C ILE A 63 -0.98 2.47 6.20
N PRO A 64 -0.96 3.63 6.89
CA PRO A 64 -1.67 4.80 6.41
C PRO A 64 -0.94 5.32 5.17
N PHE A 65 -1.44 4.96 3.99
CA PHE A 65 -0.91 5.39 2.69
C PHE A 65 -0.88 6.92 2.49
N ARG A 66 -1.52 7.70 3.37
CA ARG A 66 -1.75 9.13 3.18
C ARG A 66 -0.45 9.98 3.22
N ASN A 67 0.65 9.45 3.76
CA ASN A 67 1.91 10.19 3.90
C ASN A 67 3.12 9.53 3.20
N LEU A 68 2.90 8.62 2.24
CA LEU A 68 3.95 8.27 1.30
C LEU A 68 3.97 9.33 0.19
N ALA A 69 4.35 10.55 0.55
CA ALA A 69 4.88 11.51 -0.40
C ALA A 69 6.19 10.89 -0.92
N PHE A 70 6.07 10.00 -1.90
CA PHE A 70 7.22 9.55 -2.63
C PHE A 70 7.76 10.78 -3.35
N ALA A 71 8.98 11.19 -3.02
CA ALA A 71 9.74 12.15 -3.82
C ALA A 71 10.02 11.64 -5.25
N VAL A 72 9.60 10.40 -5.55
CA VAL A 72 9.69 9.73 -6.84
C VAL A 72 8.33 9.88 -7.55
N ASP A 73 8.26 10.82 -8.49
CA ASP A 73 7.15 10.86 -9.47
C ASP A 73 7.12 9.58 -10.32
N ASP A 74 6.15 9.47 -11.22
CA ASP A 74 5.92 8.30 -12.06
C ASP A 74 7.20 7.77 -12.73
N LEU A 75 7.62 6.55 -12.37
CA LEU A 75 8.77 5.87 -12.97
C LEU A 75 8.59 5.66 -14.48
N GLY A 76 7.35 5.75 -14.97
CA GLY A 76 7.02 5.76 -16.38
C GLY A 76 7.79 6.82 -17.18
N LYS A 77 8.15 7.98 -16.58
CA LYS A 77 8.93 9.02 -17.29
C LYS A 77 10.33 8.59 -17.69
N TYR A 78 10.89 7.58 -17.00
CA TYR A 78 12.19 6.99 -17.35
C TYR A 78 12.04 5.71 -18.18
N GLY A 79 10.83 5.38 -18.61
CA GLY A 79 10.54 4.17 -19.37
C GLY A 79 10.33 2.93 -18.51
N TYR A 80 10.08 3.06 -17.20
CA TYR A 80 9.72 1.91 -16.35
C TYR A 80 8.20 1.66 -16.38
N ASN A 81 7.68 1.41 -17.57
CA ASN A 81 6.27 1.12 -17.85
C ASN A 81 6.14 -0.25 -18.53
N HIS A 82 4.94 -0.86 -18.45
CA HIS A 82 4.64 -2.17 -19.04
C HIS A 82 5.71 -3.25 -18.76
N ILE A 83 6.16 -3.35 -17.49
CA ILE A 83 7.31 -4.18 -17.08
C ILE A 83 7.23 -5.66 -17.46
N VAL A 84 6.02 -6.19 -17.66
CA VAL A 84 5.77 -7.58 -18.10
C VAL A 84 6.27 -7.82 -19.53
N ASN A 85 6.25 -6.78 -20.36
CA ASN A 85 6.64 -6.86 -21.77
C ASN A 85 8.10 -6.46 -22.00
N LYS A 86 8.80 -6.01 -20.96
CA LYS A 86 10.17 -5.52 -21.04
C LYS A 86 11.16 -6.56 -20.52
N ASN A 87 12.31 -6.64 -21.17
CA ASN A 87 13.39 -7.48 -20.66
C ASN A 87 14.07 -6.82 -19.44
N ALA A 88 14.90 -7.58 -18.72
CA ALA A 88 15.55 -7.09 -17.51
C ALA A 88 16.49 -5.90 -17.79
N VAL A 89 17.17 -5.89 -18.94
CA VAL A 89 18.12 -4.82 -19.30
C VAL A 89 17.39 -3.48 -19.46
N GLU A 90 16.29 -3.46 -20.21
CA GLU A 90 15.47 -2.25 -20.42
C GLU A 90 14.92 -1.71 -19.10
N ARG A 91 14.46 -2.61 -18.22
CA ARG A 91 13.96 -2.23 -16.89
C ARG A 91 15.06 -1.63 -16.02
N HIS A 92 16.22 -2.27 -15.98
CA HIS A 92 17.37 -1.79 -15.21
C HIS A 92 17.92 -0.46 -15.75
N GLN A 93 17.90 -0.24 -17.06
CA GLN A 93 18.25 1.06 -17.66
C GLN A 93 17.30 2.16 -17.21
N ALA A 94 15.98 1.93 -17.28
CA ALA A 94 14.98 2.87 -16.80
C ALA A 94 15.14 3.19 -15.30
N LEU A 95 15.40 2.16 -14.48
CA LEU A 95 15.66 2.32 -13.05
C LEU A 95 16.97 3.08 -12.77
N SER A 96 18.01 2.85 -13.56
CA SER A 96 19.28 3.59 -13.44
C SER A 96 19.06 5.08 -13.66
N LEU A 97 18.29 5.46 -14.68
CA LEU A 97 17.92 6.85 -14.95
C LEU A 97 17.09 7.44 -13.80
N ALA A 98 16.15 6.68 -13.25
CA ALA A 98 15.38 7.12 -12.09
C ALA A 98 16.26 7.34 -10.85
N ILE A 99 17.22 6.45 -10.60
CA ILE A 99 18.16 6.52 -9.48
C ILE A 99 19.09 7.72 -9.62
N GLN A 100 19.56 8.04 -10.83
CA GLN A 100 20.38 9.23 -11.07
C GLN A 100 19.64 10.53 -10.69
N ASN A 101 18.33 10.59 -10.93
CA ASN A 101 17.54 11.78 -10.65
C ASN A 101 17.03 11.89 -9.21
N TYR A 102 16.65 10.76 -8.60
CA TYR A 102 15.99 10.74 -7.27
C TYR A 102 16.83 10.15 -6.14
N GLY A 103 17.92 9.48 -6.48
CA GLY A 103 18.70 8.67 -5.55
C GLY A 103 18.16 7.24 -5.38
N THR A 104 19.02 6.38 -4.85
CA THR A 104 18.75 4.94 -4.71
C THR A 104 17.60 4.62 -3.77
N LEU A 105 17.60 5.21 -2.57
CA LEU A 105 16.67 4.85 -1.50
C LEU A 105 15.20 5.16 -1.85
N PRO A 106 14.85 6.33 -2.42
CA PRO A 106 13.47 6.61 -2.82
C PRO A 106 12.95 5.65 -3.90
N VAL A 107 13.78 5.33 -4.91
CA VAL A 107 13.40 4.38 -5.98
C VAL A 107 13.22 2.98 -5.41
N LEU A 108 14.15 2.52 -4.56
CA LEU A 108 14.05 1.21 -3.92
C LEU A 108 12.76 1.05 -3.09
N ARG A 109 12.42 2.06 -2.28
CA ARG A 109 11.18 2.07 -1.49
C ARG A 109 9.95 2.00 -2.39
N LYS A 110 9.95 2.71 -3.52
CA LYS A 110 8.85 2.70 -4.49
C LYS A 110 8.65 1.30 -5.07
N ILE A 111 9.71 0.67 -5.57
CA ILE A 111 9.65 -0.70 -6.11
C ILE A 111 9.18 -1.69 -5.05
N ASN A 112 9.69 -1.61 -3.82
CA ASN A 112 9.27 -2.48 -2.73
C ASN A 112 7.77 -2.34 -2.39
N VAL A 113 7.23 -1.12 -2.41
CA VAL A 113 5.77 -0.92 -2.21
C VAL A 113 4.97 -1.53 -3.36
N LEU A 114 5.41 -1.34 -4.61
CA LEU A 114 4.76 -1.97 -5.76
C LEU A 114 4.77 -3.50 -5.64
N ASP A 115 5.88 -4.09 -5.20
CA ASP A 115 5.99 -5.53 -4.96
C ASP A 115 4.96 -5.99 -3.90
N ILE A 116 4.94 -5.36 -2.73
CA ILE A 116 4.02 -5.71 -1.63
C ILE A 116 2.55 -5.64 -2.09
N LEU A 117 2.19 -4.61 -2.86
CA LEU A 117 0.83 -4.46 -3.39
C LEU A 117 0.46 -5.57 -4.39
N ASN A 118 1.43 -6.04 -5.17
CA ASN A 118 1.20 -7.07 -6.18
C ASN A 118 1.40 -8.50 -5.67
N ARG A 119 2.04 -8.70 -4.51
CA ARG A 119 2.41 -10.01 -3.96
C ARG A 119 1.26 -11.02 -3.92
N ASN A 120 0.06 -10.54 -3.59
CA ASN A 120 -1.14 -11.39 -3.56
C ASN A 120 -2.03 -11.21 -4.81
N ALA A 121 -1.96 -10.05 -5.48
CA ALA A 121 -2.84 -9.73 -6.61
C ALA A 121 -2.33 -10.29 -7.94
N ASN A 122 -1.02 -10.20 -8.19
CA ASN A 122 -0.36 -10.68 -9.41
C ASN A 122 1.07 -11.14 -9.08
N LYS A 123 1.24 -12.45 -8.90
CA LYS A 123 2.53 -13.07 -8.55
C LYS A 123 3.61 -12.86 -9.62
N ASN A 124 3.23 -12.82 -10.89
CA ASN A 124 4.19 -12.59 -11.98
C ASN A 124 4.81 -11.19 -11.86
N VAL A 125 3.96 -10.17 -11.72
CA VAL A 125 4.40 -8.78 -11.51
C VAL A 125 5.24 -8.64 -10.23
N SER A 126 4.82 -9.26 -9.13
CA SER A 126 5.58 -9.27 -7.88
C SER A 126 6.97 -9.89 -8.06
N GLY A 127 7.11 -11.01 -8.76
CA GLY A 127 8.41 -11.63 -9.04
C GLY A 127 9.34 -10.74 -9.86
N ILE A 128 8.82 -10.02 -10.86
CA ILE A 128 9.59 -9.04 -11.63
C ILE A 128 10.07 -7.89 -10.73
N LEU A 129 9.18 -7.31 -9.93
CA LEU A 129 9.50 -6.20 -9.03
C LEU A 129 10.49 -6.62 -7.95
N GLU A 130 10.39 -7.85 -7.43
CA GLU A 130 11.34 -8.41 -6.48
C GLU A 130 12.73 -8.59 -7.09
N SER A 131 12.82 -9.11 -8.32
CA SER A 131 14.08 -9.21 -9.06
C SER A 131 14.73 -7.84 -9.26
N ASP A 132 13.95 -6.85 -9.71
CA ASP A 132 14.44 -5.50 -9.95
C ASP A 132 14.88 -4.82 -8.64
N LYS A 133 14.14 -5.01 -7.54
CA LYS A 133 14.52 -4.56 -6.19
C LYS A 133 15.88 -5.14 -5.77
N ASN A 134 16.04 -6.47 -5.90
CA ASN A 134 17.28 -7.16 -5.55
C ASN A 134 18.47 -6.67 -6.41
N TRP A 135 18.22 -6.38 -7.69
CA TRP A 135 19.22 -5.77 -8.57
C TRP A 135 19.62 -4.37 -8.10
N ILE A 136 18.67 -3.52 -7.68
CA ILE A 136 18.99 -2.19 -7.12
C ILE A 136 19.84 -2.34 -5.86
N GLU A 137 19.45 -3.21 -4.93
CA GLU A 137 20.18 -3.46 -3.68
C GLU A 137 21.61 -3.92 -3.95
N LYS A 138 21.80 -4.89 -4.85
CA LYS A 138 23.12 -5.40 -5.21
C LYS A 138 23.99 -4.38 -5.92
N THR A 139 23.41 -3.57 -6.81
CA THR A 139 24.16 -2.65 -7.68
C THR A 139 24.51 -1.35 -6.97
N TYR A 140 23.57 -0.78 -6.22
CA TYR A 140 23.68 0.57 -5.67
C TYR A 140 23.75 0.64 -4.16
N TYR A 141 23.48 -0.46 -3.45
CA TYR A 141 23.50 -0.53 -1.99
C TYR A 141 24.67 -1.41 -1.51
N LYS A 142 25.90 -0.93 -1.74
CA LYS A 142 27.08 -1.48 -1.05
C LYS A 142 27.17 -0.87 0.35
N LYS A 143 27.18 -1.74 1.36
CA LYS A 143 27.56 -1.39 2.74
C LYS A 143 29.00 -0.92 2.79
#